data_AF-A0A946VWD4-F1
#
_entry.id   AF-A0A946VWD4-F1
#
_cell.length_a   1.000
_cell.length_b   1.000
_cell.length_c   1.000
_cell.angle_alpha   90.00
_cell.angle_beta   90.00
_cell.angle_gamma   90.00
#
_symmetry.space_group_name_H-M   'P 1'
#
loop_
_entity.id
_entity.type
_entity.pdbx_description
1 polymer ?
#
loop_
_entity_poly.entity_id
_entity_poly.type
_entity_poly.pdbx_seq_one_letter_code
_entity_poly.pdbx_strand_id
1 'polypeptide(L)'
;QTVPLISFEALNGAMATEADLVRHVAVVESTLGHGHLPYYAVVLNGRPTILDVNDDQIRAYEGRPRGRAEAISVILDQKTAGIPNVDWVEQHLQTYILHR
;
A
#
# COMPACT_ATOMS: atom_id res chain seq x y z
N GLN A 1 19.75 9.11 -5.60
CA GLN A 1 18.31 9.15 -5.93
C GLN A 1 17.52 8.95 -4.64
N THR A 2 16.55 9.80 -4.35
CA THR A 2 15.68 9.72 -3.17
C THR A 2 14.35 9.07 -3.56
N VAL A 3 13.88 8.13 -2.73
CA VAL A 3 12.60 7.44 -2.94
C VAL A 3 11.66 7.85 -1.79
N PRO A 4 10.46 8.40 -2.07
CA PRO A 4 9.48 8.71 -1.05
C PRO A 4 9.08 7.45 -0.28
N LEU A 5 9.06 7.52 1.05
CA LEU A 5 8.62 6.42 1.92
C LEU A 5 7.26 6.74 2.52
N ILE A 6 6.31 5.82 2.42
CA ILE A 6 4.96 5.93 2.98
C ILE A 6 4.65 4.83 3.99
N SER A 7 3.79 5.14 4.96
CA SER A 7 3.07 4.14 5.74
C SER A 7 1.69 3.94 5.14
N PHE A 8 1.38 2.70 4.78
CA PHE A 8 0.06 2.33 4.25
C PHE A 8 -1.02 2.44 5.33
N GLU A 9 -0.67 2.15 6.58
CA GLU A 9 -1.51 2.33 7.76
C GLU A 9 -1.91 3.80 7.92
N ALA A 10 -0.95 4.72 7.82
CA ALA A 10 -1.20 6.16 7.92
C ALA A 10 -2.12 6.69 6.82
N LEU A 11 -1.93 6.24 5.57
CA LEU A 11 -2.83 6.59 4.46
C LEU A 11 -4.26 6.10 4.69
N ASN A 12 -4.42 5.02 5.47
CA ASN A 12 -5.71 4.47 5.87
C ASN A 12 -6.25 5.05 7.19
N GLY A 13 -5.56 6.03 7.79
CA GLY A 13 -5.98 6.70 9.03
C GLY A 13 -5.59 5.99 10.33
N ALA A 14 -4.76 4.95 10.26
CA ALA A 14 -4.16 4.30 11.43
C ALA A 14 -2.82 4.96 11.82
N MET A 15 -2.28 4.60 12.98
CA MET A 15 -0.96 5.08 13.39
C MET A 15 0.13 4.50 12.49
N ALA A 16 1.07 5.36 12.06
CA ALA A 16 2.27 4.94 11.36
C ALA A 16 3.23 4.22 12.32
N THR A 17 4.03 3.31 11.78
CA THR A 17 5.22 2.80 12.47
C THR A 17 6.22 3.93 12.66
N GLU A 18 6.75 4.08 13.88
CA GLU A 18 7.83 5.01 14.20
C GLU A 18 9.04 4.79 13.29
N ALA A 19 9.69 5.86 12.84
CA ALA A 19 10.73 5.79 11.82
C ALA A 19 11.95 4.93 12.22
N ASP A 20 12.31 4.94 13.50
CA ASP A 20 13.40 4.13 14.08
C ASP A 20 13.05 2.64 14.21
N LEU A 21 11.77 2.29 14.17
CA LEU A 21 11.26 0.92 14.20
C LEU A 21 11.06 0.32 12.81
N VAL A 22 11.17 1.10 11.73
CA VAL A 22 11.05 0.59 10.35
C VAL A 22 12.22 -0.34 10.04
N ARG A 23 11.92 -1.62 9.78
CA ARG A 23 12.92 -2.66 9.46
C ARG A 23 12.88 -3.14 8.01
N HIS A 24 11.72 -3.02 7.36
CA HIS A 24 11.49 -3.54 6.01
C HIS A 24 10.68 -2.54 5.21
N VAL A 25 11.03 -2.38 3.94
CA VAL A 25 10.29 -1.56 2.97
C VAL A 25 10.16 -2.33 1.66
N ALA A 26 9.02 -2.22 0.99
CA ALA A 26 8.87 -2.61 -0.40
C ALA A 26 9.10 -1.38 -1.29
N VAL A 27 9.96 -1.48 -2.29
CA VAL A 27 10.09 -0.46 -3.34
C VAL A 27 9.21 -0.87 -4.51
N VAL A 28 8.32 0.03 -4.91
CA VAL A 28 7.34 -0.15 -5.97
C VAL A 28 7.69 0.77 -7.12
N GLU A 29 7.72 0.22 -8.33
CA GLU A 29 7.77 1.00 -9.56
C GLU A 29 6.39 1.60 -9.84
N SER A 30 6.35 2.91 -10.05
CA SER A 30 5.11 3.63 -10.24
C SER A 30 4.47 3.30 -11.58
N THR A 31 3.15 3.20 -11.59
CA THR A 31 2.37 3.00 -12.81
C THR A 31 1.96 4.31 -13.48
N LEU A 32 2.06 5.45 -12.77
CA LEU A 32 1.93 6.77 -13.37
C LEU A 32 3.07 7.00 -14.36
N GLY A 33 2.79 6.91 -15.66
CA GLY A 33 3.76 7.08 -16.76
C GLY A 33 4.35 8.50 -16.90
N HIS A 34 4.41 9.29 -15.83
CA HIS A 34 4.93 10.65 -15.78
C HIS A 34 6.09 10.69 -14.77
N GLY A 35 7.29 11.10 -15.21
CA GLY A 35 8.55 10.90 -14.48
C GLY A 35 8.73 11.61 -13.13
N HIS A 36 7.70 12.23 -12.56
CA HIS A 36 7.76 12.92 -11.27
C HIS A 36 7.69 11.96 -10.06
N LEU A 37 7.19 10.74 -10.25
CA LEU A 37 7.19 9.69 -9.24
C LEU A 37 7.55 8.36 -9.90
N PRO A 38 8.82 8.06 -10.19
CA PRO A 38 9.20 6.81 -10.84
C PRO A 38 9.15 5.61 -9.87
N TYR A 39 9.46 5.85 -8.59
CA TYR A 39 9.45 4.82 -7.55
C TYR A 39 8.94 5.42 -6.24
N TYR A 40 8.30 4.60 -5.43
CA TYR A 40 7.97 4.90 -4.05
C TYR A 40 8.19 3.66 -3.17
N ALA A 41 8.37 3.87 -1.88
CA ALA A 41 8.60 2.82 -0.91
C ALA A 41 7.44 2.76 0.09
N VAL A 42 7.07 1.55 0.50
CA VAL A 42 6.02 1.29 1.51
C VAL A 42 6.63 0.57 2.70
N VAL A 43 6.37 1.06 3.91
CA VAL A 43 6.77 0.38 5.16
C VAL A 43 6.06 -0.97 5.26
N LEU A 44 6.80 -2.01 5.67
CA LEU A 44 6.26 -3.36 5.88
C LEU A 44 6.43 -3.81 7.33
N ASN A 45 5.39 -4.43 7.88
CA ASN A 45 5.40 -5.08 9.19
C ASN A 45 5.87 -6.54 9.11
N GLY A 46 6.96 -6.78 8.38
CA GLY A 46 7.51 -8.12 8.18
C GLY A 46 8.09 -8.33 6.78
N ARG A 47 8.51 -9.56 6.50
CA ARG A 47 8.97 -9.95 5.17
C ARG A 47 7.77 -10.24 4.27
N PRO A 48 7.69 -9.65 3.07
CA PRO A 48 6.64 -9.99 2.12
C PRO A 48 6.87 -11.42 1.60
N THR A 49 5.77 -12.10 1.29
CA THR A 49 5.77 -13.45 0.71
C THR A 49 4.93 -13.44 -0.56
N ILE A 50 5.41 -14.12 -1.59
CA ILE A 50 4.62 -14.38 -2.79
C ILE A 50 3.73 -15.59 -2.50
N LEU A 51 2.44 -15.47 -2.77
CA LEU A 51 1.45 -16.54 -2.63
C LEU A 51 0.73 -16.71 -3.97
N ASP A 52 0.67 -17.95 -4.44
CA ASP A 52 -0.19 -18.31 -5.56
C ASP A 52 -1.63 -18.41 -5.08
N VAL A 53 -2.50 -17.62 -5.68
CA VAL A 53 -3.92 -17.49 -5.32
C VAL A 53 -4.78 -17.77 -6.53
N ASN A 54 -5.90 -18.46 -6.33
CA ASN A 54 -6.95 -18.61 -7.33
C ASN A 54 -8.22 -17.83 -6.94
N ASP A 55 -9.13 -17.67 -7.89
CA ASP A 55 -10.35 -16.87 -7.71
C ASP A 55 -11.24 -17.40 -6.57
N ASP A 56 -11.24 -18.71 -6.31
CA ASP A 56 -12.04 -19.32 -5.24
C ASP A 56 -11.52 -19.00 -3.84
N GLN A 57 -10.22 -18.70 -3.73
CA GLN A 57 -9.53 -18.34 -2.48
C GLN A 57 -9.69 -16.87 -2.10
N ILE A 58 -10.03 -15.99 -3.05
CA ILE A 58 -10.20 -14.55 -2.81
C ILE A 58 -11.68 -14.21 -2.81
N ARG A 59 -12.19 -13.74 -1.68
CA ARG A 59 -13.61 -13.32 -1.57
C ARG A 59 -13.70 -11.90 -1.05
N ALA A 60 -14.55 -11.09 -1.67
CA ALA A 60 -14.86 -9.76 -1.16
C ALA A 60 -15.36 -9.85 0.30
N TYR A 61 -14.92 -8.91 1.13
CA TYR A 61 -15.25 -8.84 2.54
C TYR A 61 -15.70 -7.45 2.92
N GLU A 62 -16.98 -7.31 3.25
CA GLU A 62 -17.61 -6.04 3.64
C GLU A 62 -17.64 -5.83 5.16
N GLY A 63 -17.20 -6.81 5.96
CA GLY A 63 -17.25 -6.75 7.42
C GLY A 63 -16.19 -5.83 8.05
N ARG A 64 -15.34 -5.18 7.25
CA ARG A 64 -14.33 -4.21 7.69
C ARG A 64 -14.46 -2.91 6.89
N PRO A 65 -14.46 -1.74 7.55
CA PRO A 65 -14.33 -0.46 6.88
C PRO A 65 -13.03 -0.39 6.07
N ARG A 66 -13.16 -0.09 4.79
CA ARG A 66 -12.04 0.08 3.87
C ARG A 66 -11.35 1.43 4.12
N GLY A 67 -10.03 1.42 4.24
CA GLY A 67 -9.23 2.64 4.29
C GLY A 67 -9.13 3.32 2.92
N ARG A 68 -8.76 4.61 2.89
CA ARG A 68 -8.72 5.39 1.64
C ARG A 68 -7.76 4.81 0.59
N ALA A 69 -6.66 4.20 1.04
CA ALA A 69 -5.63 3.61 0.19
C ALA A 69 -5.91 2.15 -0.20
N GLU A 70 -7.05 1.59 0.19
CA GLU A 70 -7.47 0.25 -0.20
C GLU A 70 -8.50 0.33 -1.32
N ALA A 71 -8.50 -0.57 -2.30
CA ALA A 71 -9.53 -0.69 -3.32
C ALA A 71 -10.70 -1.57 -2.85
N ILE A 72 -10.38 -2.68 -2.16
CA ILE A 72 -11.34 -3.64 -1.61
C ILE A 72 -10.73 -4.37 -0.40
N SER A 73 -11.56 -4.76 0.55
CA SER A 73 -11.19 -5.73 1.59
C SER A 73 -11.59 -7.13 1.14
N VAL A 74 -10.71 -8.10 1.36
CA VAL A 74 -10.92 -9.50 0.96
C VAL A 74 -10.64 -10.46 2.12
N ILE A 75 -11.23 -11.65 2.06
CA ILE A 75 -10.78 -12.82 2.80
C ILE A 75 -9.93 -13.68 1.86
N LEU A 76 -8.76 -14.06 2.33
CA LEU A 76 -7.81 -14.96 1.69
C LEU A 76 -7.33 -15.98 2.74
N ASP A 77 -7.60 -17.27 2.51
CA ASP A 77 -7.25 -18.36 3.44
C ASP A 77 -7.62 -18.05 4.91
N GLN A 78 -8.87 -17.63 5.15
CA GLN A 78 -9.41 -17.24 6.47
C GLN A 78 -8.75 -16.01 7.12
N LYS A 79 -7.87 -15.30 6.40
CA LYS A 79 -7.28 -14.03 6.83
C LYS A 79 -7.93 -12.88 6.08
N THR A 80 -8.13 -11.77 6.76
CA THR A 80 -8.57 -10.53 6.11
C THR A 80 -7.36 -9.78 5.56
N ALA A 81 -7.47 -9.31 4.33
CA ALA A 81 -6.46 -8.48 3.67
C ALA A 81 -7.13 -7.30 2.94
N GLY A 82 -6.39 -6.20 2.78
CA GLY A 82 -6.79 -5.10 1.92
C GLY A 82 -6.01 -5.17 0.60
N ILE A 83 -6.69 -5.11 -0.54
CA ILE A 83 -6.04 -4.90 -1.83
C ILE A 83 -5.75 -3.40 -1.94
N PRO A 84 -4.48 -2.96 -2.13
CA PRO A 84 -4.16 -1.55 -2.29
C PRO A 84 -4.82 -0.92 -3.52
N ASN A 85 -5.27 0.32 -3.41
CA ASN A 85 -5.63 1.17 -4.54
C ASN A 85 -4.37 1.91 -5.01
N VAL A 86 -3.63 1.31 -5.93
CA VAL A 86 -2.34 1.84 -6.43
C VAL A 86 -2.53 3.22 -7.07
N ASP A 87 -3.53 3.38 -7.95
CA ASP A 87 -3.83 4.65 -8.61
C ASP A 87 -4.03 5.79 -7.60
N TRP A 88 -4.84 5.56 -6.57
CA TRP A 88 -5.11 6.56 -5.54
C TRP A 88 -3.86 6.91 -4.74
N VAL A 89 -3.06 5.89 -4.36
CA VAL A 89 -1.82 6.09 -3.61
C VAL A 89 -0.82 6.91 -4.42
N GLU A 90 -0.62 6.56 -5.69
CA GLU A 90 0.33 7.24 -6.57
C GLU A 90 -0.11 8.68 -6.86
N GLN A 91 -1.40 8.93 -7.13
CA GLN A 91 -1.93 10.28 -7.33
C GLN A 91 -1.80 11.15 -6.06
N HIS A 92 -2.07 10.56 -4.89
CA HIS A 92 -1.92 11.25 -3.61
C HIS A 92 -0.46 11.64 -3.36
N LEU A 93 0.47 10.71 -3.61
CA LEU A 93 1.91 10.94 -3.47
C LEU A 93 2.43 11.97 -4.47
N GLN A 94 2.03 11.87 -5.73
CA GLN A 94 2.45 12.81 -6.76
C GLN A 94 1.97 14.22 -6.42
N THR A 95 0.71 14.36 -6.00
CA THR A 95 0.17 15.65 -5.53
C THR A 95 1.00 16.18 -4.36
N TYR A 96 1.31 15.34 -3.38
CA TYR A 96 2.13 15.74 -2.23
C TYR A 96 3.52 16.22 -2.62
N ILE A 97 4.19 15.54 -3.56
CA ILE A 97 5.54 15.87 -4.02
C ILE A 97 5.55 17.17 -4.83
N LEU A 98 4.55 17.39 -5.67
CA LEU A 98 4.47 18.59 -6.52
C LEU A 98 4.13 19.87 -5.72
N HIS A 99 3.56 19.74 -4.53
CA HIS A 99 3.19 20.88 -3.66
C HIS A 99 4.08 21.02 -2.42
N ARG A 100 5.20 20.28 -2.37
CA ARG A 100 6.21 20.39 -1.31
C ARG A 100 7.30 21.41 -1.63
#